data_AF-A0A517W6T0-F1
#
_entry.id   AF-A0A517W6T0-F1
#
_cell.length_a   1.000
_cell.length_b   1.000
_cell.length_c   1.000
_cell.angle_alpha   90.00
_cell.angle_beta   90.00
_cell.angle_gamma   90.00
#
_symmetry.space_group_name_H-M   'P 1'
#
loop_
_entity.id
_entity.type
_entity.pdbx_description
1 polymer ?
#
loop_
_entity_poly.entity_id
_entity_poly.type
_entity_poly.pdbx_seq_one_letter_code
_entity_poly.pdbx_strand_id
1 'polypeptide(L)'
;MTTSLSNVPDASGRFGEFGRRFVPETLMHALEELTQEYEKAKQDPSFQAELDDLLKNYVGRPNPLYFAERLTEHCGGGKIYFKREDLNHTGAHKINNTMGQALLTMRMGKKRVIAETGAGQHGVASAVACARFGLECIVYMGEEDIRRQKLNVFNMKMMGAEVRGVSSGSKTLRDAVNEAMRDWMSSVETTHYIIGSVIGPHPFPMMVRDFQSVIGKEAREQCLAQTGKLPDHVIACVGGGSNSAGMFYPFIDDEGVKLTGVEAGGRGPEPGEHASTLSYGAKGVLHGSFGYVLQDDDGQTMDVHSISAGLDYPGVGPEHSYWKDSGRVNYTAITDDEALEGFQTMARLEGIIPAIESSHAIAYAVKAARQASPDETIVVCLSGRGDKDVNEVARLLGRDI
;
A
#
# COMPACT_ATOMS: atom_id res chain seq x y z
N MET A 1 14.84 -18.04 -22.96
CA MET A 1 13.59 -18.13 -22.17
C MET A 1 13.73 -17.12 -21.06
N THR A 2 13.12 -15.94 -21.23
CA THR A 2 13.02 -14.95 -20.15
C THR A 2 12.20 -15.60 -19.03
N THR A 3 12.80 -15.75 -17.84
CA THR A 3 12.06 -16.21 -16.66
C THR A 3 10.96 -15.18 -16.39
N SER A 4 9.69 -15.61 -16.39
CA SER A 4 8.56 -14.72 -16.09
C SER A 4 8.79 -14.01 -14.76
N LEU A 5 8.57 -12.69 -14.75
CA LEU A 5 8.80 -11.82 -13.59
C LEU A 5 7.67 -11.95 -12.56
N SER A 6 6.57 -12.62 -12.91
CA SER A 6 5.47 -12.94 -11.99
C SER A 6 5.70 -14.23 -11.20
N ASN A 7 6.61 -15.12 -11.63
CA ASN A 7 6.90 -16.41 -10.98
C ASN A 7 7.85 -16.27 -9.78
N VAL A 8 7.50 -15.38 -8.84
CA VAL A 8 8.21 -15.11 -7.59
C VAL A 8 7.21 -14.88 -6.44
N PRO A 9 7.59 -15.17 -5.19
CA PRO A 9 8.89 -15.64 -4.73
C PRO A 9 9.12 -17.15 -4.94
N ASP A 10 10.37 -17.61 -4.77
CA ASP A 10 10.68 -19.04 -4.64
C ASP A 10 10.18 -19.61 -3.29
N ALA A 11 10.31 -20.92 -3.09
CA ALA A 11 9.89 -21.60 -1.84
C ALA A 11 10.63 -21.10 -0.58
N SER A 12 11.74 -20.37 -0.73
CA SER A 12 12.48 -19.74 0.37
C SER A 12 11.98 -18.33 0.66
N GLY A 13 10.93 -17.87 -0.04
CA GLY A 13 10.42 -16.52 0.03
C GLY A 13 11.29 -15.49 -0.68
N ARG A 14 12.10 -15.88 -1.67
CA ARG A 14 12.96 -14.95 -2.41
C ARG A 14 12.34 -14.42 -3.70
N PHE A 15 12.38 -13.10 -3.87
CA PHE A 15 12.12 -12.38 -5.13
C PHE A 15 13.48 -12.03 -5.75
N GLY A 16 14.05 -12.93 -6.56
CA GLY A 16 15.46 -12.84 -6.93
C GLY A 16 16.35 -12.94 -5.69
N GLU A 17 17.08 -11.88 -5.33
CA GLU A 17 17.87 -11.82 -4.09
C GLU A 17 17.08 -11.33 -2.87
N PHE A 18 15.93 -10.66 -3.08
CA PHE A 18 15.15 -9.95 -2.07
C PHE A 18 14.16 -10.84 -1.30
N GLY A 19 13.62 -10.37 -0.18
CA GLY A 19 12.60 -11.05 0.61
C GLY A 19 13.17 -11.85 1.79
N ARG A 20 12.85 -13.15 1.84
CA ARG A 20 13.20 -14.11 2.92
C ARG A 20 12.51 -13.82 4.25
N ARG A 21 13.02 -14.40 5.34
CA ARG A 21 12.56 -14.25 6.73
C ARG A 21 13.73 -13.84 7.62
N PHE A 22 13.96 -12.54 7.78
CA PHE A 22 15.00 -12.00 8.66
C PHE A 22 14.41 -11.64 10.03
N VAL A 23 13.91 -12.64 10.75
CA VAL A 23 13.24 -12.47 12.05
C VAL A 23 13.89 -13.33 13.13
N PRO A 24 13.67 -13.02 14.41
CA PRO A 24 14.03 -13.92 15.50
C PRO A 24 13.32 -15.28 15.39
N GLU A 25 13.97 -16.33 15.89
CA GLU A 25 13.45 -17.71 15.90
C GLU A 25 12.05 -17.81 16.54
N THR A 26 11.76 -16.96 17.52
CA THR A 26 10.47 -16.90 18.22
C THR A 26 9.27 -16.60 17.30
N LEU A 27 9.50 -16.02 16.10
CA LEU A 27 8.46 -15.77 15.10
C LEU A 27 8.34 -16.87 14.05
N MET A 28 9.32 -17.78 13.96
CA MET A 28 9.36 -18.76 12.87
C MET A 28 8.15 -19.69 12.88
N HIS A 29 7.71 -20.14 14.06
CA HIS A 29 6.51 -20.97 14.19
C HIS A 29 5.26 -20.28 13.62
N ALA A 30 5.02 -19.03 13.97
CA ALA A 30 3.86 -18.27 13.48
C ALA A 30 3.92 -18.01 11.97
N LEU A 31 5.12 -17.77 11.43
CA LEU A 31 5.32 -17.59 10.00
C LEU A 31 5.12 -18.89 9.22
N GLU A 32 5.55 -20.03 9.76
CA GLU A 32 5.33 -21.34 9.16
C GLU A 32 3.85 -21.72 9.17
N GLU A 33 3.15 -21.53 10.30
CA GLU A 33 1.70 -21.71 10.41
C GLU A 33 0.97 -20.86 9.36
N LEU A 34 1.28 -19.56 9.29
CA LEU A 34 0.70 -18.65 8.31
C LEU A 34 0.99 -19.07 6.87
N THR A 35 2.23 -19.49 6.58
CA THR A 35 2.62 -19.90 5.22
C THR A 35 1.85 -21.14 4.80
N GLN A 36 1.78 -22.15 5.67
CA GLN A 36 1.06 -23.38 5.38
C GLN A 36 -0.43 -23.13 5.22
N GLU A 37 -1.04 -22.31 6.07
CA GLU A 37 -2.46 -22.02 5.96
C GLU A 37 -2.78 -21.17 4.73
N TYR A 38 -1.93 -20.21 4.40
CA TYR A 38 -2.09 -19.41 3.19
C TYR A 38 -2.01 -20.25 1.92
N GLU A 39 -1.03 -21.16 1.80
CA GLU A 39 -0.90 -22.05 0.64
C GLU A 39 -2.13 -22.96 0.48
N LYS A 40 -2.71 -23.45 1.58
CA LYS A 40 -3.98 -24.20 1.55
C LYS A 40 -5.13 -23.31 1.08
N ALA A 41 -5.29 -22.13 1.69
CA ALA A 41 -6.38 -21.19 1.39
C ALA A 41 -6.36 -20.70 -0.07
N LYS A 42 -5.16 -20.51 -0.63
CA LYS A 42 -4.96 -20.13 -2.04
C LYS A 42 -5.51 -21.16 -3.03
N GLN A 43 -5.51 -22.45 -2.65
CA GLN A 43 -6.00 -23.55 -3.48
C GLN A 43 -7.42 -23.99 -3.11
N ASP A 44 -8.00 -23.44 -2.05
CA ASP A 44 -9.31 -23.82 -1.52
C ASP A 44 -10.44 -23.00 -2.18
N PRO A 45 -11.30 -23.61 -3.02
CA PRO A 45 -12.38 -22.89 -3.69
C PRO A 45 -13.38 -22.28 -2.73
N SER A 46 -13.54 -22.83 -1.52
CA SER A 46 -14.47 -22.29 -0.52
C SER A 46 -13.94 -20.99 0.09
N PHE A 47 -12.63 -20.91 0.35
CA PHE A 47 -11.98 -19.67 0.79
C PHE A 47 -12.08 -18.59 -0.29
N GLN A 48 -11.81 -18.94 -1.55
CA GLN A 48 -11.90 -17.98 -2.66
C GLN A 48 -13.34 -17.46 -2.82
N ALA A 49 -14.33 -18.36 -2.76
CA ALA A 49 -15.74 -17.97 -2.84
C ALA A 49 -16.17 -17.04 -1.69
N GLU A 50 -15.72 -17.32 -0.46
CA GLU A 50 -16.02 -16.46 0.70
C GLU A 50 -15.32 -15.09 0.60
N LEU A 51 -14.06 -15.05 0.18
CA LEU A 51 -13.35 -13.80 -0.05
C LEU A 51 -14.01 -12.98 -1.17
N ASP A 52 -14.36 -13.61 -2.28
CA ASP A 52 -15.04 -12.96 -3.41
C ASP A 52 -16.41 -12.41 -3.00
N ASP A 53 -17.17 -13.15 -2.19
CA ASP A 53 -18.44 -12.68 -1.64
C ASP A 53 -18.25 -11.43 -0.77
N LEU A 54 -17.26 -11.42 0.12
CA LEU A 54 -16.95 -10.27 0.96
C LEU A 54 -16.47 -9.07 0.13
N LEU A 55 -15.59 -9.30 -0.84
CA LEU A 55 -15.12 -8.25 -1.74
C LEU A 55 -16.29 -7.64 -2.51
N LYS A 56 -17.22 -8.45 -2.99
CA LYS A 56 -18.38 -7.96 -3.75
C LYS A 56 -19.42 -7.27 -2.86
N ASN A 57 -19.93 -7.98 -1.85
CA ASN A 57 -21.14 -7.61 -1.12
C ASN A 57 -20.86 -6.77 0.13
N TYR A 58 -19.64 -6.85 0.70
CA TYR A 58 -19.26 -6.08 1.87
C TYR A 58 -18.33 -4.91 1.53
N VAL A 59 -17.32 -5.14 0.68
CA VAL A 59 -16.39 -4.08 0.27
C VAL A 59 -16.97 -3.19 -0.85
N GLY A 60 -17.72 -3.78 -1.78
CA GLY A 60 -18.34 -3.06 -2.90
C GLY A 60 -17.62 -3.18 -4.24
N ARG A 61 -16.82 -4.23 -4.43
CA ARG A 61 -16.08 -4.49 -5.68
C ARG A 61 -17.01 -5.03 -6.80
N PRO A 62 -16.65 -4.83 -8.10
CA PRO A 62 -15.46 -4.14 -8.59
C PRO A 62 -15.59 -2.61 -8.53
N ASN A 63 -14.48 -1.93 -8.23
CA ASN A 63 -14.44 -0.46 -8.30
C ASN A 63 -14.36 0.00 -9.76
N PRO A 64 -14.95 1.15 -10.13
CA PRO A 64 -14.89 1.64 -11.50
C PRO A 64 -13.47 2.05 -11.94
N LEU A 65 -13.23 1.96 -13.24
CA LEU A 65 -12.16 2.65 -13.95
C LEU A 65 -12.76 3.92 -14.56
N TYR A 66 -12.35 5.08 -14.06
CA TYR A 66 -12.97 6.38 -14.36
C TYR A 66 -12.11 7.20 -15.32
N PHE A 67 -12.63 7.57 -16.48
CA PHE A 67 -11.97 8.50 -17.39
C PHE A 67 -12.07 9.94 -16.86
N ALA A 68 -10.93 10.56 -16.57
CA ALA A 68 -10.83 11.92 -16.05
C ALA A 68 -10.73 12.92 -17.21
N GLU A 69 -11.88 13.22 -17.82
CA GLU A 69 -11.98 14.06 -19.02
C GLU A 69 -11.38 15.45 -18.80
N ARG A 70 -11.74 16.14 -17.71
CA ARG A 70 -11.30 17.53 -17.44
C ARG A 70 -9.81 17.60 -17.13
N LEU A 71 -9.28 16.61 -16.42
CA LEU A 71 -7.85 16.50 -16.13
C LEU A 71 -7.06 16.17 -17.41
N THR A 72 -7.60 15.29 -18.27
CA THR A 72 -7.01 14.96 -19.57
C THR A 72 -6.95 16.21 -20.47
N GLU A 73 -8.05 16.95 -20.59
CA GLU A 73 -8.12 18.22 -21.32
C GLU A 73 -7.12 19.24 -20.77
N HIS A 74 -7.03 19.35 -19.44
CA HIS A 74 -6.06 20.24 -18.78
C HIS A 74 -4.60 19.88 -19.11
N CYS A 75 -4.30 18.59 -19.30
CA CYS A 75 -2.96 18.13 -19.66
C CYS A 75 -2.67 18.29 -21.17
N GLY A 76 -3.69 18.27 -22.02
CA GLY A 76 -3.53 18.41 -23.48
C GLY A 76 -2.77 17.26 -24.15
N GLY A 77 -2.71 16.08 -23.52
CA GLY A 77 -1.95 14.92 -23.98
C GLY A 77 -2.65 13.60 -23.65
N GLY A 78 -1.91 12.64 -23.10
CA GLY A 78 -2.42 11.29 -22.82
C GLY A 78 -3.68 11.24 -21.95
N LYS A 79 -4.52 10.23 -22.20
CA LYS A 79 -5.82 10.03 -21.55
C LYS A 79 -5.64 9.44 -20.16
N ILE A 80 -6.11 10.14 -19.12
CA ILE A 80 -5.96 9.70 -17.73
C ILE A 80 -7.20 8.96 -17.26
N TYR A 81 -7.00 7.75 -16.73
CA TYR A 81 -8.01 6.94 -16.09
C TYR A 81 -7.63 6.65 -14.63
N PHE A 82 -8.59 6.72 -13.72
CA PHE A 82 -8.39 6.39 -12.32
C PHE A 82 -9.04 5.06 -11.96
N LYS A 83 -8.24 4.14 -11.39
CA LYS A 83 -8.77 2.95 -10.72
C LYS A 83 -9.21 3.33 -9.31
N ARG A 84 -10.52 3.38 -9.08
CA ARG A 84 -11.17 4.07 -7.96
C ARG A 84 -11.21 3.30 -6.64
N GLU A 85 -10.04 2.96 -6.09
CA GLU A 85 -9.94 2.29 -4.78
C GLU A 85 -10.35 3.17 -3.59
N ASP A 86 -10.52 4.47 -3.82
CA ASP A 86 -11.12 5.44 -2.91
C ASP A 86 -12.60 5.16 -2.58
N LEU A 87 -13.29 4.39 -3.43
CA LEU A 87 -14.70 4.02 -3.26
C LEU A 87 -14.93 2.74 -2.46
N ASN A 88 -13.86 2.00 -2.14
CA ASN A 88 -13.96 0.82 -1.29
C ASN A 88 -14.65 1.15 0.03
N HIS A 89 -15.33 0.17 0.64
CA HIS A 89 -15.65 0.26 2.06
C HIS A 89 -14.38 0.58 2.86
N THR A 90 -14.48 1.47 3.86
CA THR A 90 -13.39 2.15 4.59
C THR A 90 -12.67 3.28 3.83
N GLY A 91 -12.70 3.30 2.50
CA GLY A 91 -12.22 4.40 1.67
C GLY A 91 -10.80 4.24 1.11
N ALA A 92 -10.23 3.04 1.16
CA ALA A 92 -8.91 2.76 0.60
C ALA A 92 -8.76 1.28 0.22
N HIS A 93 -7.76 1.00 -0.62
CA HIS A 93 -7.36 -0.36 -1.03
C HIS A 93 -7.00 -1.31 0.13
N LYS A 94 -6.75 -0.79 1.35
CA LYS A 94 -6.29 -1.59 2.49
C LYS A 94 -7.27 -2.70 2.88
N ILE A 95 -8.56 -2.48 2.67
CA ILE A 95 -9.62 -3.44 3.02
C ILE A 95 -9.53 -4.76 2.25
N ASN A 96 -8.99 -4.75 1.02
CA ASN A 96 -8.80 -5.98 0.23
C ASN A 96 -7.91 -6.97 0.99
N ASN A 97 -6.80 -6.45 1.53
CA ASN A 97 -5.82 -7.22 2.29
C ASN A 97 -6.37 -7.65 3.65
N THR A 98 -7.02 -6.74 4.39
CA THR A 98 -7.47 -7.06 5.76
C THR A 98 -8.59 -8.10 5.78
N MET A 99 -9.47 -8.12 4.76
CA MET A 99 -10.46 -9.18 4.62
C MET A 99 -9.81 -10.55 4.38
N GLY A 100 -8.85 -10.64 3.46
CA GLY A 100 -8.12 -11.87 3.20
C GLY A 100 -7.38 -12.40 4.43
N GLN A 101 -6.64 -11.52 5.13
CA GLN A 101 -5.92 -11.91 6.35
C GLN A 101 -6.85 -12.21 7.54
N ALA A 102 -7.99 -11.53 7.67
CA ALA A 102 -8.96 -11.87 8.72
C ALA A 102 -9.59 -13.25 8.49
N LEU A 103 -9.87 -13.63 7.25
CA LEU A 103 -10.30 -15.01 6.94
C LEU A 103 -9.22 -16.03 7.31
N LEU A 104 -7.95 -15.75 6.99
CA LEU A 104 -6.85 -16.63 7.42
C LEU A 104 -6.74 -16.70 8.95
N THR A 105 -6.98 -15.59 9.65
CA THR A 105 -7.02 -15.55 11.12
C THR A 105 -8.04 -16.53 11.67
N MET A 106 -9.25 -16.54 11.09
CA MET A 106 -10.32 -17.46 11.47
C MET A 106 -9.93 -18.91 11.23
N ARG A 107 -9.27 -19.20 10.10
CA ARG A 107 -8.83 -20.56 9.73
C ARG A 107 -7.70 -21.09 10.61
N MET A 108 -6.78 -20.23 11.02
CA MET A 108 -5.74 -20.56 12.02
C MET A 108 -6.30 -20.63 13.45
N GLY A 109 -7.60 -20.37 13.66
CA GLY A 109 -8.23 -20.45 14.98
C GLY A 109 -7.82 -19.34 15.96
N LYS A 110 -7.11 -18.31 15.49
CA LYS A 110 -6.67 -17.17 16.29
C LYS A 110 -7.88 -16.31 16.67
N LYS A 111 -7.82 -15.69 17.84
CA LYS A 111 -8.93 -14.86 18.39
C LYS A 111 -8.58 -13.39 18.54
N ARG A 112 -7.30 -13.08 18.41
CA ARG A 112 -6.74 -11.76 18.58
C ARG A 112 -5.96 -11.36 17.34
N VAL A 113 -6.14 -10.11 16.95
CA VAL A 113 -5.45 -9.46 15.85
C VAL A 113 -4.71 -8.26 16.37
N ILE A 114 -3.46 -8.14 15.91
CA ILE A 114 -2.70 -6.90 16.02
C ILE A 114 -2.43 -6.35 14.62
N ALA A 115 -2.34 -5.03 14.51
CA ALA A 115 -1.95 -4.33 13.30
C ALA A 115 -1.18 -3.05 13.64
N GLU A 116 -0.43 -2.52 12.69
CA GLU A 116 0.22 -1.22 12.73
C GLU A 116 -0.57 -0.19 11.91
N THR A 117 -0.40 1.11 12.13
CA THR A 117 -0.88 2.10 11.15
C THR A 117 -0.15 3.44 11.25
N GLY A 118 0.04 4.09 10.10
CA GLY A 118 0.52 5.47 9.98
C GLY A 118 -0.68 6.39 9.69
N ALA A 119 -1.07 6.53 8.42
CA ALA A 119 -2.26 7.31 8.03
C ALA A 119 -3.62 6.86 8.64
N GLY A 120 -3.66 5.75 9.37
CA GLY A 120 -4.88 5.22 10.01
C GLY A 120 -5.75 4.35 9.11
N GLN A 121 -5.58 4.39 7.79
CA GLN A 121 -6.41 3.61 6.85
C GLN A 121 -6.27 2.09 7.04
N HIS A 122 -5.05 1.59 7.27
CA HIS A 122 -4.84 0.17 7.57
C HIS A 122 -5.46 -0.21 8.92
N GLY A 123 -5.30 0.64 9.94
CA GLY A 123 -5.90 0.43 11.24
C GLY A 123 -7.43 0.37 11.19
N VAL A 124 -8.06 1.30 10.46
CA VAL A 124 -9.52 1.27 10.22
C VAL A 124 -9.93 0.00 9.47
N ALA A 125 -9.22 -0.37 8.41
CA ALA A 125 -9.52 -1.58 7.64
C ALA A 125 -9.37 -2.87 8.47
N SER A 126 -8.39 -2.93 9.38
CA SER A 126 -8.19 -4.05 10.31
C SER A 126 -9.28 -4.07 11.38
N ALA A 127 -9.64 -2.92 11.95
CA ALA A 127 -10.72 -2.79 12.92
C ALA A 127 -12.08 -3.23 12.32
N VAL A 128 -12.38 -2.82 11.08
CA VAL A 128 -13.58 -3.27 10.34
C VAL A 128 -13.58 -4.78 10.16
N ALA A 129 -12.47 -5.34 9.68
CA ALA A 129 -12.38 -6.79 9.47
C ALA A 129 -12.58 -7.54 10.79
N CYS A 130 -11.92 -7.10 11.87
CA CYS A 130 -12.06 -7.73 13.19
C CYS A 130 -13.48 -7.63 13.74
N ALA A 131 -14.12 -6.46 13.65
CA ALA A 131 -15.50 -6.26 14.06
C ALA A 131 -16.46 -7.19 13.29
N ARG A 132 -16.25 -7.35 11.98
CA ARG A 132 -17.05 -8.23 11.12
C ARG A 132 -16.94 -9.72 11.50
N PHE A 133 -15.78 -10.16 11.98
CA PHE A 133 -15.52 -11.56 12.35
C PHE A 133 -15.56 -11.83 13.86
N GLY A 134 -15.79 -10.81 14.69
CA GLY A 134 -15.81 -10.95 16.14
C GLY A 134 -14.43 -11.24 16.75
N LEU A 135 -13.38 -10.66 16.18
CA LEU A 135 -11.99 -10.78 16.65
C LEU A 135 -11.63 -9.60 17.56
N GLU A 136 -10.81 -9.86 18.58
CA GLU A 136 -10.17 -8.79 19.35
C GLU A 136 -9.16 -8.05 18.45
N CYS A 137 -9.17 -6.72 18.45
CA CYS A 137 -8.32 -5.91 17.58
C CYS A 137 -7.54 -4.87 18.38
N ILE A 138 -6.22 -4.88 18.23
CA ILE A 138 -5.32 -3.87 18.78
C ILE A 138 -4.51 -3.26 17.63
N VAL A 139 -4.58 -1.94 17.50
CA VAL A 139 -3.85 -1.18 16.48
C VAL A 139 -2.78 -0.33 17.13
N TYR A 140 -1.54 -0.56 16.74
CA TYR A 140 -0.39 0.26 17.11
C TYR A 140 -0.26 1.46 16.17
N MET A 141 -0.12 2.66 16.73
CA MET A 141 -0.05 3.90 15.94
C MET A 141 0.90 4.88 16.61
N GLY A 142 1.79 5.51 15.85
CA GLY A 142 2.70 6.53 16.35
C GLY A 142 1.95 7.73 16.93
N GLU A 143 2.43 8.32 18.03
CA GLU A 143 1.76 9.48 18.66
C GLU A 143 1.62 10.68 17.71
N GLU A 144 2.62 10.90 16.83
CA GLU A 144 2.56 12.00 15.86
C GLU A 144 1.49 11.71 14.78
N ASP A 145 1.33 10.45 14.39
CA ASP A 145 0.26 10.04 13.49
C ASP A 145 -1.12 10.11 14.16
N ILE A 146 -1.25 9.75 15.44
CA ILE A 146 -2.49 9.93 16.22
C ILE A 146 -2.91 11.40 16.24
N ARG A 147 -1.95 12.32 16.41
CA ARG A 147 -2.21 13.77 16.40
C ARG A 147 -2.74 14.23 15.04
N ARG A 148 -2.14 13.76 13.93
CA ARG A 148 -2.50 14.13 12.55
C ARG A 148 -3.81 13.50 12.08
N GLN A 149 -4.11 12.28 12.52
CA GLN A 149 -5.15 11.41 11.94
C GLN A 149 -6.28 11.07 12.94
N LYS A 150 -6.72 12.07 13.72
CA LYS A 150 -7.74 11.92 14.78
C LYS A 150 -9.03 11.26 14.30
N LEU A 151 -9.47 11.54 13.07
CA LEU A 151 -10.68 10.93 12.48
C LEU A 151 -10.57 9.42 12.42
N ASN A 152 -9.44 8.89 11.94
CA ASN A 152 -9.23 7.45 11.83
C ASN A 152 -9.08 6.79 13.20
N VAL A 153 -8.44 7.46 14.16
CA VAL A 153 -8.38 6.99 15.56
C VAL A 153 -9.78 6.85 16.16
N PHE A 154 -10.65 7.82 15.93
CA PHE A 154 -12.03 7.76 16.38
C PHE A 154 -12.79 6.59 15.72
N ASN A 155 -12.67 6.44 14.40
CA ASN A 155 -13.32 5.35 13.66
C ASN A 155 -12.89 3.96 14.17
N MET A 156 -11.59 3.74 14.40
CA MET A 156 -11.09 2.47 14.96
C MET A 156 -11.73 2.15 16.31
N LYS A 157 -11.79 3.13 17.22
CA LYS A 157 -12.41 2.94 18.54
C LYS A 157 -13.91 2.67 18.45
N MET A 158 -14.61 3.34 17.54
CA MET A 158 -16.04 3.09 17.28
C MET A 158 -16.31 1.66 16.78
N MET A 159 -15.34 1.05 16.10
CA MET A 159 -15.39 -0.34 15.65
C MET A 159 -14.96 -1.34 16.73
N GLY A 160 -14.65 -0.87 17.95
CA GLY A 160 -14.27 -1.71 19.08
C GLY A 160 -12.78 -2.06 19.14
N ALA A 161 -11.93 -1.49 18.28
CA ALA A 161 -10.49 -1.70 18.36
C ALA A 161 -9.85 -0.85 19.47
N GLU A 162 -8.87 -1.44 20.16
CA GLU A 162 -7.95 -0.69 21.02
C GLU A 162 -6.91 0.02 20.15
N VAL A 163 -6.66 1.31 20.38
CA VAL A 163 -5.59 2.06 19.69
C VAL A 163 -4.48 2.36 20.70
N ARG A 164 -3.32 1.73 20.51
CA ARG A 164 -2.13 1.88 21.35
C ARG A 164 -1.16 2.87 20.73
N GLY A 165 -0.93 3.98 21.43
CA GLY A 165 0.03 5.01 21.03
C GLY A 165 1.47 4.55 21.21
N VAL A 166 2.32 4.83 20.22
CA VAL A 166 3.77 4.56 20.26
C VAL A 166 4.53 5.87 20.38
N SER A 167 5.21 6.03 21.53
CA SER A 167 5.94 7.25 21.91
C SER A 167 7.46 7.14 21.73
N SER A 168 7.97 5.97 21.30
CA SER A 168 9.38 5.73 21.03
C SER A 168 9.78 6.23 19.63
N GLY A 169 11.07 6.46 19.43
CA GLY A 169 11.64 6.80 18.11
C GLY A 169 11.07 8.09 17.51
N SER A 170 10.75 8.02 16.22
CA SER A 170 10.17 9.13 15.45
C SER A 170 8.66 9.29 15.72
N LYS A 171 8.05 8.35 16.43
CA LYS A 171 6.62 8.30 16.77
C LYS A 171 5.73 8.24 15.53
N THR A 172 6.20 7.51 14.52
CA THR A 172 5.52 7.32 13.22
C THR A 172 5.35 5.83 12.88
N LEU A 173 4.95 5.52 11.65
CA LEU A 173 4.70 4.16 11.16
C LEU A 173 5.84 3.16 11.46
N ARG A 174 7.12 3.57 11.32
CA ARG A 174 8.27 2.70 11.63
C ARG A 174 8.19 2.15 13.04
N ASP A 175 7.92 3.00 14.02
CA ASP A 175 7.88 2.63 15.43
C ASP A 175 6.64 1.79 15.76
N ALA A 176 5.52 2.08 15.09
CA ALA A 176 4.32 1.25 15.20
C ALA A 176 4.54 -0.19 14.71
N VAL A 177 5.28 -0.39 13.60
CA VAL A 177 5.67 -1.73 13.12
C VAL A 177 6.52 -2.44 14.16
N ASN A 178 7.50 -1.75 14.76
CA ASN A 178 8.37 -2.32 15.77
C ASN A 178 7.59 -2.81 17.00
N GLU A 179 6.65 -2.02 17.51
CA GLU A 179 5.83 -2.41 18.65
C GLU A 179 4.84 -3.54 18.32
N ALA A 180 4.24 -3.54 17.12
CA ALA A 180 3.40 -4.64 16.67
C ALA A 180 4.19 -5.96 16.55
N MET A 181 5.41 -5.93 16.02
CA MET A 181 6.28 -7.11 15.96
C MET A 181 6.69 -7.60 17.37
N ARG A 182 6.94 -6.68 18.31
CA ARG A 182 7.23 -7.01 19.72
C ARG A 182 6.06 -7.68 20.41
N ASP A 183 4.84 -7.16 20.23
CA ASP A 183 3.63 -7.82 20.73
C ASP A 183 3.53 -9.22 20.13
N TRP A 184 3.66 -9.33 18.81
CA TRP A 184 3.52 -10.61 18.12
C TRP A 184 4.45 -11.68 18.69
N MET A 185 5.72 -11.34 18.90
CA MET A 185 6.72 -12.25 19.49
C MET A 185 6.28 -12.83 20.85
N SER A 186 5.52 -12.06 21.62
CA SER A 186 5.02 -12.47 22.94
C SER A 186 3.66 -13.17 22.91
N SER A 187 2.96 -13.18 21.77
CA SER A 187 1.54 -13.57 21.67
C SER A 187 1.21 -14.48 20.48
N VAL A 188 2.24 -15.02 19.80
CA VAL A 188 2.12 -15.83 18.55
C VAL A 188 1.09 -16.96 18.60
N GLU A 189 0.90 -17.59 19.76
CA GLU A 189 -0.02 -18.73 19.91
C GLU A 189 -1.49 -18.33 19.67
N THR A 190 -1.88 -17.15 20.13
CA THR A 190 -3.28 -16.68 20.14
C THR A 190 -3.55 -15.53 19.17
N THR A 191 -2.48 -14.89 18.68
CA THR A 191 -2.53 -13.64 17.92
C THR A 191 -2.07 -13.81 16.47
N HIS A 192 -2.83 -13.26 15.53
CA HIS A 192 -2.37 -13.02 14.18
C HIS A 192 -1.98 -11.55 13.98
N TYR A 193 -0.86 -11.31 13.31
CA TYR A 193 -0.44 -9.98 12.89
C TYR A 193 -0.94 -9.70 11.46
N ILE A 194 -1.95 -8.83 11.34
CA ILE A 194 -2.41 -8.36 10.03
C ILE A 194 -1.50 -7.21 9.58
N ILE A 195 -0.49 -7.53 8.80
CA ILE A 195 0.45 -6.53 8.27
C ILE A 195 -0.20 -5.67 7.18
N GLY A 196 0.15 -4.39 7.13
CA GLY A 196 -0.53 -3.41 6.29
C GLY A 196 0.01 -3.22 4.89
N SER A 197 1.13 -3.84 4.53
CA SER A 197 1.73 -3.68 3.21
C SER A 197 2.51 -4.92 2.76
N VAL A 198 3.00 -4.92 1.53
CA VAL A 198 3.88 -5.96 0.96
C VAL A 198 5.31 -5.91 1.54
N ILE A 199 5.44 -5.55 2.81
CA ILE A 199 6.67 -5.57 3.59
C ILE A 199 6.68 -6.83 4.47
N GLY A 200 7.68 -6.97 5.33
CA GLY A 200 7.69 -8.06 6.30
C GLY A 200 8.34 -9.34 5.77
N PRO A 201 8.57 -10.31 6.67
CA PRO A 201 9.09 -11.61 6.28
C PRO A 201 8.08 -12.38 5.40
N HIS A 202 8.58 -13.27 4.55
CA HIS A 202 7.73 -14.24 3.87
C HIS A 202 6.85 -15.02 4.88
N PRO A 203 5.52 -15.15 4.68
CA PRO A 203 4.81 -15.04 3.40
C PRO A 203 4.16 -13.68 3.12
N PHE A 204 4.30 -12.70 4.02
CA PHE A 204 3.55 -11.45 3.96
C PHE A 204 3.64 -10.69 2.62
N PRO A 205 4.83 -10.43 2.03
CA PRO A 205 4.91 -9.71 0.76
C PRO A 205 4.08 -10.36 -0.37
N MET A 206 4.20 -11.68 -0.51
CA MET A 206 3.46 -12.47 -1.50
C MET A 206 1.96 -12.46 -1.23
N MET A 207 1.58 -12.75 0.01
CA MET A 207 0.19 -12.86 0.43
C MET A 207 -0.55 -11.53 0.27
N VAL A 208 0.05 -10.43 0.73
CA VAL A 208 -0.55 -9.09 0.62
C VAL A 208 -0.69 -8.68 -0.85
N ARG A 209 0.31 -8.95 -1.69
CA ARG A 209 0.22 -8.72 -3.14
C ARG A 209 -0.95 -9.49 -3.73
N ASP A 210 -1.07 -10.79 -3.43
CA ASP A 210 -2.10 -11.65 -4.00
C ASP A 210 -3.51 -11.14 -3.62
N PHE A 211 -3.74 -10.73 -2.37
CA PHE A 211 -5.00 -10.11 -1.96
C PHE A 211 -5.25 -8.73 -2.58
N GLN A 212 -4.20 -7.98 -2.92
CA GLN A 212 -4.31 -6.70 -3.62
C GLN A 212 -4.39 -6.85 -5.14
N SER A 213 -4.07 -8.03 -5.71
CA SER A 213 -4.02 -8.26 -7.17
C SER A 213 -5.38 -8.05 -7.86
N VAL A 214 -6.48 -8.06 -7.10
CA VAL A 214 -7.82 -7.71 -7.58
C VAL A 214 -7.86 -6.32 -8.22
N ILE A 215 -7.04 -5.38 -7.74
CA ILE A 215 -6.96 -4.02 -8.28
C ILE A 215 -6.53 -4.06 -9.75
N GLY A 216 -5.37 -4.67 -10.03
CA GLY A 216 -4.84 -4.75 -11.39
C GLY A 216 -5.66 -5.66 -12.30
N LYS A 217 -6.25 -6.75 -11.78
CA LYS A 217 -7.11 -7.65 -12.56
C LYS A 217 -8.34 -6.91 -13.09
N GLU A 218 -9.03 -6.20 -12.20
CA GLU A 218 -10.17 -5.39 -12.60
C GLU A 218 -9.75 -4.24 -13.53
N ALA A 219 -8.64 -3.55 -13.24
CA ALA A 219 -8.15 -2.46 -14.09
C ALA A 219 -7.82 -2.94 -15.52
N ARG A 220 -7.25 -4.14 -15.65
CA ARG A 220 -6.94 -4.77 -16.94
C ARG A 220 -8.20 -5.05 -17.74
N GLU A 221 -9.17 -5.72 -17.13
CA GLU A 221 -10.45 -6.04 -17.76
C GLU A 221 -11.22 -4.77 -18.16
N GLN A 222 -11.27 -3.79 -17.25
CA GLN A 222 -11.98 -2.53 -17.48
C GLN A 222 -11.31 -1.68 -18.55
N CYS A 223 -9.96 -1.63 -18.59
CA CYS A 223 -9.24 -0.89 -19.63
C CYS A 223 -9.50 -1.51 -21.00
N LEU A 224 -9.38 -2.84 -21.13
CA LEU A 224 -9.70 -3.55 -22.38
C LEU A 224 -11.15 -3.29 -22.83
N ALA A 225 -12.10 -3.27 -21.89
CA ALA A 225 -13.50 -3.00 -22.20
C ALA A 225 -13.76 -1.54 -22.62
N GLN A 226 -13.08 -0.57 -22.02
CA GLN A 226 -13.31 0.87 -22.27
C GLN A 226 -12.50 1.41 -23.45
N THR A 227 -11.28 0.89 -23.69
CA THR A 227 -10.33 1.44 -24.68
C THR A 227 -9.99 0.48 -25.80
N GLY A 228 -10.37 -0.80 -25.70
CA GLY A 228 -10.04 -1.83 -26.68
C GLY A 228 -8.59 -2.32 -26.63
N LYS A 229 -7.76 -1.82 -25.70
CA LYS A 229 -6.36 -2.20 -25.53
C LYS A 229 -5.94 -2.21 -24.05
N LEU A 230 -4.77 -2.80 -23.77
CA LEU A 230 -4.10 -2.62 -22.50
C LEU A 230 -3.67 -1.16 -22.33
N PRO A 231 -3.50 -0.66 -21.08
CA PRO A 231 -3.00 0.70 -20.87
C PRO A 231 -1.55 0.83 -21.36
N ASP A 232 -1.20 1.99 -21.89
CA ASP A 232 0.18 2.27 -22.30
C ASP A 232 1.07 2.54 -21.06
N HIS A 233 0.48 3.09 -19.99
CA HIS A 233 1.19 3.39 -18.74
C HIS A 233 0.31 3.14 -17.51
N VAL A 234 0.83 2.42 -16.51
CA VAL A 234 0.21 2.24 -15.20
C VAL A 234 1.05 2.92 -14.10
N ILE A 235 0.41 3.71 -13.26
CA ILE A 235 1.05 4.55 -12.24
C ILE A 235 0.41 4.28 -10.87
N ALA A 236 1.23 4.16 -9.83
CA ALA A 236 0.76 4.02 -8.44
C ALA A 236 1.76 4.59 -7.44
N CYS A 237 1.28 5.09 -6.29
CA CYS A 237 2.15 5.57 -5.22
C CYS A 237 2.81 4.42 -4.46
N VAL A 238 4.03 4.60 -3.97
CA VAL A 238 4.83 3.58 -3.30
C VAL A 238 5.30 4.11 -1.94
N GLY A 239 4.69 3.58 -0.87
CA GLY A 239 5.26 3.59 0.48
C GLY A 239 5.83 2.20 0.74
N GLY A 240 5.18 1.40 1.58
CA GLY A 240 5.48 -0.03 1.65
C GLY A 240 5.12 -0.84 0.38
N GLY A 241 4.26 -0.31 -0.50
CA GLY A 241 4.03 -0.82 -1.86
C GLY A 241 2.77 -1.67 -2.12
N SER A 242 1.82 -1.82 -1.18
CA SER A 242 0.69 -2.77 -1.40
C SER A 242 -0.25 -2.41 -2.54
N ASN A 243 -0.63 -1.14 -2.69
CA ASN A 243 -1.51 -0.70 -3.78
C ASN A 243 -0.82 -0.86 -5.15
N SER A 244 0.46 -0.49 -5.22
CA SER A 244 1.27 -0.55 -6.42
C SER A 244 1.55 -2.00 -6.82
N ALA A 245 1.90 -2.87 -5.88
CA ALA A 245 2.08 -4.30 -6.17
C ALA A 245 0.78 -4.95 -6.66
N GLY A 246 -0.35 -4.68 -6.01
CA GLY A 246 -1.66 -5.17 -6.45
C GLY A 246 -2.09 -4.64 -7.82
N MET A 247 -1.72 -3.41 -8.13
CA MET A 247 -1.98 -2.80 -9.43
C MET A 247 -1.07 -3.35 -10.53
N PHE A 248 0.23 -3.47 -10.27
CA PHE A 248 1.26 -3.80 -11.26
C PHE A 248 1.34 -5.28 -11.57
N TYR A 249 1.13 -6.15 -10.58
CA TYR A 249 1.36 -7.59 -10.73
C TYR A 249 0.63 -8.20 -11.94
N PRO A 250 -0.65 -7.88 -12.22
CA PRO A 250 -1.35 -8.40 -13.40
C PRO A 250 -0.82 -7.91 -14.76
N PHE A 251 0.08 -6.91 -14.78
CA PHE A 251 0.73 -6.36 -15.97
C PHE A 251 2.24 -6.63 -16.01
N ILE A 252 2.80 -7.35 -15.03
CA ILE A 252 4.26 -7.42 -14.86
C ILE A 252 4.96 -8.14 -16.02
N ASP A 253 4.28 -9.06 -16.69
CA ASP A 253 4.80 -9.75 -17.87
C ASP A 253 4.35 -9.09 -19.20
N ASP A 254 3.51 -8.05 -19.16
CA ASP A 254 3.09 -7.28 -20.33
C ASP A 254 4.15 -6.20 -20.66
N GLU A 255 5.20 -6.55 -21.42
CA GLU A 255 6.33 -5.65 -21.73
C GLU A 255 5.92 -4.33 -22.41
N GLY A 256 4.80 -4.32 -23.14
CA GLY A 256 4.24 -3.12 -23.77
C GLY A 256 3.61 -2.13 -22.79
N VAL A 257 3.39 -2.52 -21.53
CA VAL A 257 2.79 -1.67 -20.49
C VAL A 257 3.89 -1.07 -19.63
N LYS A 258 4.07 0.26 -19.73
CA LYS A 258 4.98 0.99 -18.84
C LYS A 258 4.44 0.96 -17.41
N LEU A 259 5.30 0.68 -16.43
CA LEU A 259 4.95 0.69 -15.01
C LEU A 259 5.78 1.75 -14.29
N THR A 260 5.13 2.58 -13.47
CA THR A 260 5.83 3.57 -12.63
C THR A 260 5.30 3.62 -11.21
N GLY A 261 6.19 3.33 -10.26
CA GLY A 261 5.99 3.60 -8.84
C GLY A 261 6.41 5.03 -8.48
N VAL A 262 5.60 5.73 -7.70
CA VAL A 262 5.86 7.12 -7.28
C VAL A 262 6.05 7.18 -5.78
N GLU A 263 7.27 7.46 -5.35
CA GLU A 263 7.66 7.57 -3.95
C GLU A 263 7.48 9.01 -3.42
N ALA A 264 7.50 9.17 -2.09
CA ALA A 264 7.46 10.48 -1.46
C ALA A 264 8.84 11.15 -1.50
N GLY A 265 8.95 12.19 -2.33
CA GLY A 265 10.14 13.04 -2.45
C GLY A 265 10.29 14.05 -1.31
N GLY A 266 9.29 14.16 -0.43
CA GLY A 266 9.32 15.00 0.75
C GLY A 266 9.65 16.46 0.43
N ARG A 267 10.54 17.07 1.23
CA ARG A 267 11.01 18.44 1.05
C ARG A 267 12.20 18.57 0.10
N GLY A 268 12.82 17.45 -0.28
CA GLY A 268 13.99 17.43 -1.15
C GLY A 268 14.75 16.11 -1.09
N PRO A 269 15.82 15.98 -1.89
CA PRO A 269 16.57 14.73 -2.04
C PRO A 269 17.61 14.48 -0.93
N GLU A 270 17.73 15.41 0.02
CA GLU A 270 18.70 15.28 1.11
C GLU A 270 18.25 14.21 2.12
N PRO A 271 19.19 13.45 2.73
CA PRO A 271 18.87 12.47 3.76
C PRO A 271 18.01 13.06 4.88
N GLY A 272 16.95 12.35 5.27
CA GLY A 272 16.00 12.80 6.30
C GLY A 272 14.85 13.66 5.78
N GLU A 273 14.93 14.18 4.55
CA GLU A 273 13.91 15.09 3.99
C GLU A 273 12.97 14.42 2.99
N HIS A 274 13.06 13.09 2.80
CA HIS A 274 12.20 12.30 1.90
C HIS A 274 11.96 10.88 2.41
N ALA A 275 11.04 10.16 1.76
CA ALA A 275 10.82 8.72 1.93
C ALA A 275 10.92 7.96 0.58
N SER A 276 11.80 8.43 -0.32
CA SER A 276 12.07 7.85 -1.64
C SER A 276 13.10 6.71 -1.59
N THR A 277 12.68 5.58 -1.00
CA THR A 277 13.53 4.44 -0.67
C THR A 277 14.20 3.76 -1.86
N LEU A 278 13.49 3.56 -2.97
CA LEU A 278 14.03 2.94 -4.18
C LEU A 278 14.90 3.89 -5.00
N SER A 279 14.69 5.20 -4.84
CA SER A 279 15.46 6.23 -5.53
C SER A 279 16.81 6.50 -4.86
N TYR A 280 16.87 6.51 -3.52
CA TYR A 280 18.05 6.92 -2.76
C TYR A 280 18.57 5.89 -1.75
N GLY A 281 17.84 4.81 -1.51
CA GLY A 281 18.23 3.79 -0.53
C GLY A 281 19.29 2.82 -1.04
N ALA A 282 19.76 1.99 -0.11
CA ALA A 282 20.70 0.90 -0.34
C ALA A 282 20.06 -0.44 0.03
N LYS A 283 20.66 -1.55 -0.43
CA LYS A 283 20.20 -2.89 -0.07
C LYS A 283 20.48 -3.16 1.40
N GLY A 284 19.46 -3.59 2.15
CA GLY A 284 19.53 -3.80 3.59
C GLY A 284 18.41 -4.68 4.09
N VAL A 285 18.44 -4.98 5.39
CA VAL A 285 17.40 -5.76 6.08
C VAL A 285 16.61 -4.81 6.97
N LEU A 286 15.30 -4.71 6.75
CA LEU A 286 14.41 -3.95 7.61
C LEU A 286 13.10 -4.72 7.79
N HIS A 287 12.61 -4.74 9.04
CA HIS A 287 11.32 -5.34 9.42
C HIS A 287 11.11 -6.75 8.82
N GLY A 288 12.11 -7.61 8.89
CA GLY A 288 11.96 -9.04 8.53
C GLY A 288 12.22 -9.41 7.07
N SER A 289 12.53 -8.46 6.20
CA SER A 289 12.85 -8.73 4.78
C SER A 289 14.12 -8.02 4.31
N PHE A 290 14.83 -8.64 3.36
CA PHE A 290 15.90 -7.99 2.59
C PHE A 290 15.31 -7.23 1.40
N GLY A 291 15.65 -5.96 1.26
CA GLY A 291 15.09 -5.02 0.27
C GLY A 291 15.92 -3.74 0.18
N TYR A 292 15.39 -2.72 -0.49
CA TYR A 292 15.92 -1.36 -0.38
C TYR A 292 15.47 -0.68 0.92
N VAL A 293 16.40 0.04 1.55
CA VAL A 293 16.22 0.75 2.82
C VAL A 293 16.98 2.08 2.78
N LEU A 294 16.39 3.13 3.33
CA LEU A 294 17.09 4.39 3.64
C LEU A 294 17.89 4.18 4.93
N GLN A 295 19.21 4.06 4.78
CA GLN A 295 20.14 3.75 5.87
C GLN A 295 21.47 4.49 5.68
N ASP A 296 22.17 4.79 6.78
CA ASP A 296 23.50 5.38 6.76
C ASP A 296 24.62 4.36 6.44
N ASP A 297 25.86 4.85 6.40
CA ASP A 297 27.04 4.04 6.09
C ASP A 297 27.29 2.92 7.11
N ASP A 298 26.76 3.06 8.34
CA ASP A 298 26.82 2.05 9.40
C ASP A 298 25.62 1.08 9.35
N GLY A 299 24.70 1.26 8.39
CA GLY A 299 23.49 0.45 8.24
C GLY A 299 22.37 0.80 9.22
N GLN A 300 22.45 1.94 9.91
CA GLN A 300 21.34 2.42 10.75
C GLN A 300 20.23 2.98 9.89
N THR A 301 18.99 2.60 10.18
CA THR A 301 17.82 3.13 9.47
C THR A 301 17.70 4.63 9.71
N MET A 302 17.70 5.41 8.64
CA MET A 302 17.55 6.86 8.70
C MET A 302 16.12 7.25 9.08
N ASP A 303 15.98 8.44 9.65
CA ASP A 303 14.68 9.10 9.69
C ASP A 303 14.28 9.56 8.27
N VAL A 304 12.98 9.72 8.06
CA VAL A 304 12.39 10.05 6.75
C VAL A 304 11.33 11.12 6.90
N HIS A 305 10.94 11.71 5.77
CA HIS A 305 9.89 12.71 5.75
C HIS A 305 8.95 12.56 4.55
N SER A 306 7.67 12.74 4.82
CA SER A 306 6.63 13.07 3.83
C SER A 306 5.49 13.80 4.52
N ILE A 307 4.78 14.66 3.78
CA ILE A 307 3.45 15.14 4.23
C ILE A 307 2.43 14.00 4.35
N SER A 308 2.68 12.87 3.68
CA SER A 308 1.80 11.72 3.64
C SER A 308 2.25 10.65 4.63
N ALA A 309 1.51 10.51 5.74
CA ALA A 309 1.80 9.49 6.76
C ALA A 309 1.78 8.04 6.21
N GLY A 310 1.08 7.78 5.10
CA GLY A 310 1.06 6.46 4.45
C GLY A 310 2.27 6.16 3.57
N LEU A 311 3.07 7.18 3.21
CA LEU A 311 4.31 7.04 2.43
C LEU A 311 5.56 7.28 3.28
N ASP A 312 5.42 7.80 4.50
CA ASP A 312 6.50 8.11 5.45
C ASP A 312 7.12 6.83 6.06
N TYR A 313 7.85 6.08 5.24
CA TYR A 313 8.44 4.78 5.59
C TYR A 313 9.81 4.59 4.94
N PRO A 314 10.87 4.22 5.71
CA PRO A 314 12.24 4.12 5.20
C PRO A 314 12.55 2.82 4.44
N GLY A 315 11.57 1.93 4.30
CA GLY A 315 11.72 0.66 3.58
C GLY A 315 10.78 0.57 2.38
N VAL A 316 10.80 -0.58 1.73
CA VAL A 316 9.85 -0.92 0.66
C VAL A 316 9.68 -2.43 0.57
N GLY A 317 8.58 -2.90 -0.03
CA GLY A 317 8.39 -4.32 -0.26
C GLY A 317 9.50 -4.96 -1.11
N PRO A 318 9.93 -6.19 -0.81
CA PRO A 318 11.04 -6.84 -1.52
C PRO A 318 10.76 -7.10 -3.00
N GLU A 319 9.49 -7.26 -3.37
CA GLU A 319 9.11 -7.45 -4.77
C GLU A 319 9.27 -6.17 -5.61
N HIS A 320 9.04 -5.00 -5.01
CA HIS A 320 9.37 -3.73 -5.65
C HIS A 320 10.88 -3.56 -5.86
N SER A 321 11.68 -4.00 -4.88
CA SER A 321 13.15 -4.05 -5.00
C SER A 321 13.58 -4.94 -6.18
N TYR A 322 12.95 -6.12 -6.29
CA TYR A 322 13.16 -7.04 -7.40
C TYR A 322 12.78 -6.41 -8.76
N TRP A 323 11.62 -5.77 -8.86
CA TRP A 323 11.18 -5.12 -10.09
C TRP A 323 12.01 -3.90 -10.49
N LYS A 324 12.62 -3.20 -9.51
CA LYS A 324 13.58 -2.14 -9.77
C LYS A 324 14.85 -2.71 -10.40
N ASP A 325 15.45 -3.70 -9.75
CA ASP A 325 16.73 -4.27 -10.20
C ASP A 325 16.61 -5.05 -11.51
N SER A 326 15.43 -5.60 -11.82
CA SER A 326 15.15 -6.19 -13.13
C SER A 326 14.90 -5.14 -14.23
N GLY A 327 14.75 -3.86 -13.88
CA GLY A 327 14.41 -2.78 -14.81
C GLY A 327 12.95 -2.80 -15.28
N ARG A 328 12.08 -3.63 -14.68
CA ARG A 328 10.70 -3.79 -15.13
C ARG A 328 9.79 -2.62 -14.72
N VAL A 329 9.99 -2.10 -13.52
CA VAL A 329 9.22 -0.97 -12.97
C VAL A 329 10.16 0.21 -12.78
N ASN A 330 9.76 1.37 -13.31
CA ASN A 330 10.46 2.61 -13.07
C ASN A 330 10.00 3.22 -11.75
N TYR A 331 10.91 3.81 -10.98
CA TYR A 331 10.57 4.53 -9.76
C TYR A 331 11.01 5.98 -9.87
N THR A 332 10.18 6.86 -9.33
CA THR A 332 10.40 8.31 -9.32
C THR A 332 9.84 8.89 -8.03
N ALA A 333 10.13 10.16 -7.78
CA ALA A 333 9.72 10.86 -6.57
C ALA A 333 8.88 12.10 -6.92
N ILE A 334 7.92 12.41 -6.05
CA ILE A 334 7.12 13.63 -6.10
C ILE A 334 7.25 14.34 -4.75
N THR A 335 7.57 15.63 -4.77
CA THR A 335 7.74 16.41 -3.54
C THR A 335 6.41 16.68 -2.86
N ASP A 336 6.47 17.09 -1.59
CA ASP A 336 5.29 17.44 -0.81
C ASP A 336 4.45 18.55 -1.49
N ASP A 337 5.10 19.58 -2.03
CA ASP A 337 4.44 20.68 -2.75
C ASP A 337 3.73 20.19 -4.02
N GLU A 338 4.38 19.30 -4.78
CA GLU A 338 3.81 18.71 -5.99
C GLU A 338 2.64 17.77 -5.66
N ALA A 339 2.72 17.02 -4.56
CA ALA A 339 1.60 16.21 -4.09
C ALA A 339 0.41 17.08 -3.65
N LEU A 340 0.65 18.22 -2.98
CA LEU A 340 -0.40 19.18 -2.65
C LEU A 340 -1.02 19.83 -3.89
N GLU A 341 -0.22 20.09 -4.94
CA GLU A 341 -0.74 20.55 -6.23
C GLU A 341 -1.60 19.46 -6.88
N GLY A 342 -1.16 18.20 -6.87
CA GLY A 342 -1.92 17.04 -7.37
C GLY A 342 -3.26 16.87 -6.65
N PHE A 343 -3.27 17.00 -5.32
CA PHE A 343 -4.47 16.99 -4.49
C PHE A 343 -5.47 18.07 -4.93
N GLN A 344 -5.00 19.32 -5.01
CA GLN A 344 -5.84 20.46 -5.36
C GLN A 344 -6.34 20.39 -6.81
N THR A 345 -5.51 19.89 -7.73
CA THR A 345 -5.85 19.75 -9.14
C THR A 345 -6.97 18.72 -9.32
N MET A 346 -6.84 17.55 -8.69
CA MET A 346 -7.88 16.53 -8.71
C MET A 346 -9.21 17.03 -8.13
N ALA A 347 -9.14 17.73 -6.99
CA ALA A 347 -10.31 18.30 -6.34
C ALA A 347 -11.02 19.34 -7.22
N ARG A 348 -10.28 20.25 -7.86
CA ARG A 348 -10.84 21.32 -8.68
C ARG A 348 -11.36 20.84 -10.03
N LEU A 349 -10.66 19.91 -10.66
CA LEU A 349 -10.98 19.49 -12.03
C LEU A 349 -12.00 18.37 -12.05
N GLU A 350 -11.93 17.41 -11.12
CA GLU A 350 -12.79 16.22 -11.16
C GLU A 350 -13.73 16.10 -9.95
N GLY A 351 -13.69 17.04 -9.00
CA GLY A 351 -14.55 17.00 -7.82
C GLY A 351 -14.30 15.81 -6.89
N ILE A 352 -13.10 15.21 -6.99
CA ILE A 352 -12.69 14.06 -6.19
C ILE A 352 -11.60 14.54 -5.23
N ILE A 353 -11.78 14.27 -3.94
CA ILE A 353 -10.78 14.55 -2.90
C ILE A 353 -9.90 13.31 -2.72
N PRO A 354 -8.69 13.26 -3.31
CA PRO A 354 -7.82 12.09 -3.22
C PRO A 354 -7.11 12.05 -1.86
N ALA A 355 -6.68 10.88 -1.42
CA ALA A 355 -5.70 10.80 -0.34
C ALA A 355 -4.38 11.49 -0.75
N ILE A 356 -3.64 12.08 0.20
CA ILE A 356 -2.32 12.69 -0.10
C ILE A 356 -1.36 11.64 -0.69
N GLU A 357 -1.44 10.38 -0.23
CA GLU A 357 -0.70 9.25 -0.82
C GLU A 357 -0.96 9.14 -2.32
N SER A 358 -2.23 9.08 -2.73
CA SER A 358 -2.62 8.96 -4.15
C SER A 358 -2.28 10.23 -4.94
N SER A 359 -2.23 11.38 -4.27
CA SER A 359 -1.90 12.67 -4.88
C SER A 359 -0.48 12.71 -5.44
N HIS A 360 0.45 11.91 -4.89
CA HIS A 360 1.78 11.72 -5.47
C HIS A 360 1.68 11.08 -6.87
N ALA A 361 0.89 10.00 -6.99
CA ALA A 361 0.67 9.34 -8.27
C ALA A 361 -0.05 10.25 -9.28
N ILE A 362 -1.02 11.06 -8.81
CA ILE A 362 -1.74 12.05 -9.63
C ILE A 362 -0.78 13.12 -10.16
N ALA A 363 0.05 13.71 -9.30
CA ALA A 363 0.99 14.75 -9.69
C ALA A 363 1.98 14.25 -10.76
N TYR A 364 2.50 13.04 -10.61
CA TYR A 364 3.32 12.42 -11.65
C TYR A 364 2.53 12.12 -12.93
N ALA A 365 1.29 11.62 -12.82
CA ALA A 365 0.44 11.35 -13.97
C ALA A 365 0.16 12.60 -14.82
N VAL A 366 0.00 13.78 -14.20
CA VAL A 366 -0.13 15.06 -14.92
C VAL A 366 1.13 15.36 -15.75
N LYS A 367 2.33 15.15 -15.18
CA LYS A 367 3.60 15.33 -15.90
C LYS A 367 3.73 14.33 -17.05
N ALA A 368 3.39 13.07 -16.80
CA ALA A 368 3.43 12.01 -17.81
C ALA A 368 2.44 12.26 -18.95
N ALA A 369 1.19 12.64 -18.64
CA ALA A 369 0.16 12.91 -19.62
C ALA A 369 0.52 14.07 -20.56
N ARG A 370 1.15 15.14 -20.05
CA ARG A 370 1.63 16.27 -20.88
C ARG A 370 2.71 15.87 -21.89
N GLN A 371 3.44 14.80 -21.64
CA GLN A 371 4.48 14.27 -22.54
C GLN A 371 3.98 13.13 -23.43
N ALA A 372 2.84 12.55 -23.06
CA ALA A 372 2.22 11.43 -23.75
C ALA A 372 1.43 11.89 -24.99
N SER A 373 1.32 10.99 -25.97
CA SER A 373 0.47 11.24 -27.14
C SER A 373 -1.02 11.20 -26.76
N PRO A 374 -1.91 11.99 -27.40
CA PRO A 374 -3.34 12.01 -27.07
C PRO A 374 -4.09 10.68 -27.20
N ASP A 375 -3.51 9.67 -27.85
CA ASP A 375 -4.05 8.31 -27.98
C ASP A 375 -3.50 7.32 -26.94
N GLU A 376 -2.48 7.73 -26.16
CA GLU A 376 -1.95 6.94 -25.06
C GLU A 376 -2.90 6.98 -23.85
N THR A 377 -3.05 5.83 -23.20
CA THR A 377 -3.89 5.60 -22.03
C THR A 377 -3.01 5.42 -20.80
N ILE A 378 -3.22 6.29 -19.81
CA ILE A 378 -2.52 6.29 -18.53
C ILE A 378 -3.52 5.89 -17.45
N VAL A 379 -3.30 4.76 -16.78
CA VAL A 379 -4.12 4.31 -15.67
C VAL A 379 -3.40 4.57 -14.35
N VAL A 380 -4.05 5.30 -13.46
CA VAL A 380 -3.52 5.68 -12.14
C VAL A 380 -4.31 4.99 -11.04
N CYS A 381 -3.61 4.35 -10.11
CA CYS A 381 -4.25 3.80 -8.90
C CYS A 381 -4.62 4.94 -7.94
N LEU A 382 -5.91 5.24 -7.83
CA LEU A 382 -6.43 6.17 -6.81
C LEU A 382 -6.64 5.40 -5.51
N SER A 383 -5.54 5.18 -4.80
CA SER A 383 -5.41 4.21 -3.71
C SER A 383 -6.28 4.46 -2.47
N GLY A 384 -6.80 5.68 -2.30
CA GLY A 384 -7.75 6.02 -1.24
C GLY A 384 -8.33 7.44 -1.35
N ARG A 385 -9.36 7.73 -0.56
CA ARG A 385 -9.99 9.05 -0.44
C ARG A 385 -9.33 9.92 0.63
N GLY A 386 -9.40 11.24 0.44
CA GLY A 386 -8.69 12.23 1.24
C GLY A 386 -9.43 12.79 2.44
N ASP A 387 -10.59 12.26 2.84
CA ASP A 387 -11.35 12.77 4.00
C ASP A 387 -10.48 12.88 5.26
N LYS A 388 -9.59 11.89 5.45
CA LYS A 388 -8.63 11.85 6.57
C LYS A 388 -7.60 12.99 6.54
N ASP A 389 -7.32 13.52 5.36
CA ASP A 389 -6.25 14.48 5.11
C ASP A 389 -6.74 15.94 5.11
N VAL A 390 -8.06 16.17 5.02
CA VAL A 390 -8.65 17.51 4.86
C VAL A 390 -8.16 18.51 5.91
N ASN A 391 -8.11 18.10 7.18
CA ASN A 391 -7.62 18.98 8.26
C ASN A 391 -6.15 19.35 8.10
N GLU A 392 -5.32 18.39 7.70
CA GLU A 392 -3.89 18.63 7.53
C GLU A 392 -3.61 19.46 6.28
N VAL A 393 -4.32 19.19 5.18
CA VAL A 393 -4.26 20.01 3.97
C VAL A 393 -4.72 21.43 4.26
N ALA A 394 -5.81 21.64 4.99
CA ALA A 394 -6.27 22.97 5.37
C ALA A 394 -5.20 23.72 6.17
N ARG A 395 -4.60 23.07 7.17
CA ARG A 395 -3.50 23.62 7.96
C ARG A 395 -2.30 24.01 7.07
N LEU A 396 -1.88 23.13 6.16
CA LEU A 396 -0.76 23.38 5.24
C LEU A 396 -1.06 24.52 4.26
N LEU A 397 -2.33 24.68 3.86
CA LEU A 397 -2.78 25.78 3.00
C LEU A 397 -3.09 27.08 3.77
N GLY A 398 -2.86 27.11 5.10
CA GLY A 398 -3.16 28.27 5.95
C GLY A 398 -4.65 28.60 6.02
N ARG A 399 -5.52 27.57 6.05
CA ARG A 399 -6.98 27.69 6.12
C ARG A 399 -7.52 27.05 7.39
N ASP A 400 -8.60 27.62 7.94
CA ASP A 400 -9.32 27.08 9.09
C ASP A 400 -10.53 26.21 8.65
N ILE A 401 -10.87 25.17 9.43
CA ILE A 401 -12.04 24.28 9.25
C ILE A 401 -12.83 24.16 10.55
#